data_AF-A0AAE3FRG9-F1
#
_entry.id   AF-A0AAE3FRG9-F1
#
_cell.length_a   1.000
_cell.length_b   1.000
_cell.length_c   1.000
_cell.angle_alpha   90.00
_cell.angle_beta   90.00
_cell.angle_gamma   90.00
#
_symmetry.space_group_name_H-M   'P 1'
#
loop_
_entity.id
_entity.type
_entity.pdbx_description
1 polymer ?
#
loop_
_entity_poly.entity_id
_entity_poly.type
_entity_poly.pdbx_seq_one_letter_code
_entity_poly.pdbx_strand_id
1 'polypeptide(L)'
;MSDSAPDEELARTAEELADTLRDLRREVEPQPRPRRGPLGLPRPPSPRELLDFADDVAIPTAIAVLEANIRLLEALQRAISVVQAEREARERGEELRGEAERRGREARDAATRLGEESLDRLDDALAELQRAVDEGALPRDETAREILTEARELRDDLDEQVRDAEARVGEQQERARRNEQEDADEDDDPVQVDVDSELDSLRSRYGDDDEESTDEDPD
;
A
#
# COMPACT_ATOMS: atom_id res chain seq x y z
N MET A 1 16.41 -3.53 -14.09
CA MET A 1 15.96 -4.34 -15.25
C MET A 1 14.96 -5.42 -14.83
N SER A 2 13.92 -5.08 -14.05
CA SER A 2 12.88 -6.04 -13.61
C SER A 2 11.46 -5.52 -13.77
N ASP A 3 11.27 -4.37 -14.42
CA ASP A 3 9.97 -3.73 -14.55
C ASP A 3 9.14 -4.25 -15.74
N SER A 4 9.77 -4.86 -16.75
CA SER A 4 9.04 -5.44 -17.90
C SER A 4 8.40 -6.81 -17.63
N ALA A 5 8.80 -7.51 -16.57
CA ALA A 5 8.26 -8.83 -16.24
C ALA A 5 6.77 -8.80 -15.83
N PRO A 6 6.30 -7.89 -14.96
CA PRO A 6 4.87 -7.78 -14.63
C PRO A 6 4.04 -7.31 -15.84
N ASP A 7 4.58 -6.43 -16.68
CA ASP A 7 3.89 -5.96 -17.89
C ASP A 7 3.71 -7.06 -18.95
N GLU A 8 4.70 -7.95 -19.12
CA GLU A 8 4.58 -9.09 -20.04
C GLU A 8 3.58 -10.16 -19.55
N GLU A 9 3.42 -10.32 -18.24
CA GLU A 9 2.43 -11.23 -17.66
C GLU A 9 1.00 -10.67 -17.79
N LEU A 10 0.84 -9.36 -17.57
CA LEU A 10 -0.42 -8.64 -17.81
C LEU A 10 -0.81 -8.65 -19.29
N ALA A 11 0.14 -8.41 -20.20
CA ALA A 11 -0.09 -8.46 -21.64
C ALA A 11 -0.54 -9.87 -22.09
N ARG A 12 0.10 -10.92 -21.56
CA ARG A 12 -0.27 -12.31 -21.86
C ARG A 12 -1.67 -12.66 -21.34
N THR A 13 -2.00 -12.23 -20.12
CA THR A 13 -3.31 -12.45 -19.52
C THR A 13 -4.41 -11.69 -20.28
N ALA A 14 -4.10 -10.46 -20.74
CA ALA A 14 -5.01 -9.67 -21.55
C ALA A 14 -5.25 -10.27 -22.94
N GLU A 15 -4.21 -10.84 -23.57
CA GLU A 15 -4.32 -11.54 -24.85
C GLU A 15 -5.16 -12.82 -24.72
N GLU A 16 -4.93 -13.62 -23.67
CA GLU A 16 -5.72 -14.82 -23.37
C GLU A 16 -7.19 -14.49 -23.10
N LEU A 17 -7.47 -13.39 -22.37
CA LEU A 17 -8.82 -12.91 -22.15
C LEU A 17 -9.47 -12.41 -23.45
N ALA A 18 -8.72 -11.70 -24.30
CA ALA A 18 -9.20 -11.23 -25.60
C ALA A 18 -9.56 -12.38 -26.54
N ASP A 19 -8.76 -13.44 -26.56
CA ASP A 19 -9.05 -14.66 -27.32
C ASP A 19 -10.26 -15.41 -26.73
N THR A 20 -10.34 -15.53 -25.41
CA THR A 20 -11.51 -16.15 -24.75
C THR A 20 -12.80 -15.38 -25.02
N LEU A 21 -12.74 -14.04 -25.00
CA LEU A 21 -13.89 -13.18 -25.34
C LEU A 21 -14.23 -13.24 -26.83
N ARG A 22 -13.24 -13.42 -27.72
CA ARG A 22 -13.45 -13.60 -29.16
C ARG A 22 -14.10 -14.95 -29.45
N ASP A 23 -13.68 -16.01 -28.78
CA ASP A 23 -14.28 -17.33 -28.88
C ASP A 23 -15.70 -17.36 -28.30
N LEU A 24 -15.88 -16.76 -27.12
CA LEU A 24 -17.20 -16.62 -26.51
C LEU A 24 -18.14 -15.77 -27.39
N ARG A 25 -17.64 -14.69 -28.02
CA ARG A 25 -18.42 -13.90 -28.99
C ARG A 25 -18.79 -14.71 -30.24
N ARG A 26 -17.90 -15.57 -30.71
CA ARG A 26 -18.12 -16.43 -31.87
C ARG A 26 -19.14 -17.54 -31.58
N GLU A 27 -19.21 -17.97 -30.33
CA GLU A 27 -20.19 -18.94 -29.83
C GLU A 27 -21.53 -18.29 -29.48
N VAL A 28 -21.51 -17.04 -29.01
CA VAL A 28 -22.70 -16.23 -28.70
C VAL A 28 -23.40 -15.73 -29.96
N GLU A 29 -22.76 -15.64 -31.12
CA GLU A 29 -23.38 -15.11 -32.35
C GLU A 29 -24.34 -16.14 -32.97
N PRO A 30 -25.66 -16.06 -32.72
CA PRO A 30 -26.59 -17.02 -33.25
C PRO A 30 -26.98 -16.47 -34.63
N GLN A 31 -26.60 -17.16 -35.69
CA GLN A 31 -27.19 -16.90 -37.01
C GLN A 31 -28.23 -17.97 -37.36
N PRO A 32 -29.43 -18.01 -36.73
CA PRO A 32 -30.55 -18.67 -37.34
C PRO A 32 -30.95 -17.81 -38.54
N ARG A 33 -30.43 -18.16 -39.72
CA ARG A 33 -30.90 -17.58 -40.98
C ARG A 33 -32.43 -17.77 -41.02
N PRO A 34 -33.23 -16.69 -41.18
CA PRO A 34 -34.67 -16.83 -41.25
C PRO A 34 -35.00 -17.71 -42.44
N ARG A 35 -35.56 -18.90 -42.16
CA ARG A 35 -35.96 -19.84 -43.21
C ARG A 35 -37.14 -19.23 -43.96
N ARG A 36 -36.88 -18.71 -45.16
CA ARG A 36 -37.92 -18.17 -46.06
C ARG A 36 -38.88 -19.29 -46.45
N GLY A 37 -40.18 -19.03 -46.31
CA GLY A 37 -41.23 -19.94 -46.77
C GLY A 37 -41.31 -19.99 -48.30
N PRO A 38 -42.11 -20.91 -48.87
CA PRO A 38 -42.46 -20.82 -50.29
C PRO A 38 -43.13 -19.45 -50.50
N LEU A 39 -42.62 -18.64 -51.44
CA LEU A 39 -42.92 -17.21 -51.70
C LEU A 39 -41.95 -16.18 -51.10
N GLY A 40 -40.88 -16.58 -50.40
CA GLY A 40 -39.82 -15.66 -49.98
C GLY A 40 -40.16 -14.75 -48.77
N LEU A 41 -41.37 -14.87 -48.24
CA LEU A 41 -41.80 -14.20 -47.01
C LEU A 41 -41.14 -14.85 -45.78
N PRO A 42 -40.76 -14.07 -44.75
CA PRO A 42 -40.32 -14.61 -43.48
C PRO A 42 -41.48 -15.38 -42.84
N ARG A 43 -41.29 -16.67 -42.60
CA ARG A 43 -42.30 -17.48 -41.91
C ARG A 43 -42.30 -17.06 -40.43
N PRO A 44 -43.47 -16.86 -39.81
CA PRO A 44 -43.53 -16.65 -38.37
C PRO A 44 -42.95 -17.87 -37.63
N PRO A 45 -42.26 -17.66 -36.50
CA PRO A 45 -41.67 -18.75 -35.74
C PRO A 45 -42.74 -19.70 -35.22
N SER A 46 -42.43 -20.98 -35.22
CA SER A 46 -43.27 -22.02 -34.65
C SER A 46 -43.09 -22.09 -33.12
N PRO A 47 -44.10 -22.54 -32.36
CA PRO A 47 -43.98 -22.69 -30.91
C PRO A 47 -42.81 -23.58 -30.47
N ARG A 48 -42.42 -24.57 -31.29
CA ARG A 48 -41.24 -25.39 -31.01
C ARG A 48 -39.94 -24.61 -31.13
N GLU A 49 -39.79 -23.78 -32.16
CA GLU A 49 -38.60 -22.94 -32.34
C GLU A 49 -38.41 -21.93 -31.19
N LEU A 50 -39.50 -21.47 -30.56
CA LEU A 50 -39.42 -20.63 -29.36
C LEU A 50 -38.95 -21.40 -28.13
N LEU A 51 -39.37 -22.65 -27.97
CA LEU A 51 -38.92 -23.52 -26.88
C LEU A 51 -37.46 -23.91 -27.07
N ASP A 52 -37.08 -24.26 -28.30
CA ASP A 52 -35.69 -24.57 -28.65
C ASP A 52 -34.79 -23.34 -28.42
N PHE A 53 -35.22 -22.13 -28.80
CA PHE A 53 -34.48 -20.90 -28.49
C PHE A 53 -34.36 -20.62 -26.98
N ALA A 54 -35.42 -20.89 -26.22
CA ALA A 54 -35.37 -20.72 -24.78
C ALA A 54 -34.37 -21.68 -24.13
N ASP A 55 -34.37 -22.95 -24.56
CA ASP A 55 -33.48 -23.99 -24.05
C ASP A 55 -32.03 -23.79 -24.49
N ASP A 56 -31.80 -23.47 -25.77
CA ASP A 56 -30.46 -23.35 -26.35
C ASP A 56 -29.78 -22.01 -26.06
N VAL A 57 -30.56 -20.93 -25.85
CA VAL A 57 -30.01 -19.56 -25.78
C VAL A 57 -30.50 -18.79 -24.55
N ALA A 58 -31.81 -18.62 -24.38
CA ALA A 58 -32.33 -17.67 -23.40
C ALA A 58 -32.07 -18.11 -21.95
N ILE A 59 -32.36 -19.37 -21.64
CA ILE A 59 -32.15 -19.95 -20.31
C ILE A 59 -30.65 -20.01 -19.97
N PRO A 60 -29.75 -20.54 -20.83
CA PRO A 60 -28.31 -20.52 -20.56
C PRO A 60 -27.76 -19.11 -20.33
N THR A 61 -28.17 -18.13 -21.15
CA THR A 61 -27.74 -16.74 -21.00
C THR A 61 -28.22 -16.15 -19.66
N ALA A 62 -29.47 -16.41 -19.28
CA ALA A 62 -30.00 -15.97 -18.00
C ALA A 62 -29.26 -16.61 -16.82
N ILE A 63 -28.90 -17.89 -16.90
CA ILE A 63 -28.08 -18.57 -15.90
C ILE A 63 -26.69 -17.93 -15.80
N ALA A 64 -26.03 -17.66 -16.93
CA ALA A 64 -24.71 -17.03 -16.94
C ALA A 64 -24.72 -15.64 -16.27
N VAL A 65 -25.73 -14.83 -16.55
CA VAL A 65 -25.91 -13.51 -15.90
C VAL A 65 -26.11 -13.68 -14.39
N LEU A 66 -26.90 -14.65 -13.95
CA LEU A 66 -27.11 -14.92 -12.52
C LEU A 66 -25.81 -15.40 -11.84
N GLU A 67 -25.04 -16.27 -12.50
CA GLU A 67 -23.75 -16.74 -11.97
C GLU A 67 -22.75 -15.59 -11.85
N ALA A 68 -22.70 -14.68 -12.82
CA ALA A 68 -21.90 -13.47 -12.74
C ALA A 68 -22.30 -12.59 -11.54
N ASN A 69 -23.61 -12.43 -11.31
CA ASN A 69 -24.10 -11.70 -10.13
C ASN A 69 -23.70 -12.39 -8.82
N ILE A 70 -23.78 -13.71 -8.74
CA ILE A 70 -23.34 -14.46 -7.55
C ILE A 70 -21.84 -14.24 -7.30
N ARG A 71 -21.00 -14.37 -8.33
CA ARG A 71 -19.55 -14.14 -8.20
C ARG A 71 -19.23 -12.70 -7.77
N LEU A 72 -19.99 -11.71 -8.24
CA LEU A 72 -19.86 -10.32 -7.81
C LEU A 72 -20.20 -10.16 -6.32
N LEU A 73 -21.27 -10.80 -5.85
CA LEU A 73 -21.64 -10.79 -4.43
C LEU A 73 -20.59 -11.49 -3.54
N GLU A 74 -20.03 -12.61 -4.01
CA GLU A 74 -18.94 -13.30 -3.31
C GLU A 74 -17.67 -12.46 -3.24
N ALA A 75 -17.32 -11.75 -4.33
CA ALA A 75 -16.20 -10.81 -4.34
C ALA A 75 -16.43 -9.65 -3.36
N LEU A 76 -17.64 -9.10 -3.30
CA LEU A 76 -18.01 -8.09 -2.32
C LEU A 76 -17.91 -8.63 -0.89
N GLN A 77 -18.39 -9.84 -0.63
CA GLN A 77 -18.27 -10.48 0.68
C GLN A 77 -16.81 -10.64 1.09
N ARG A 78 -15.94 -11.04 0.15
CA ARG A 78 -14.50 -11.18 0.40
C ARG A 78 -13.84 -9.82 0.68
N ALA A 79 -14.22 -8.77 -0.04
CA ALA A 79 -13.76 -7.40 0.24
C ALA A 79 -14.17 -6.93 1.65
N ILE A 80 -15.43 -7.15 2.05
CA ILE A 80 -15.90 -6.83 3.40
C ILE A 80 -15.13 -7.61 4.47
N SER A 81 -14.86 -8.90 4.21
CA SER A 81 -14.07 -9.75 5.12
C SER A 81 -12.65 -9.22 5.30
N VAL A 82 -12.01 -8.67 4.26
CA VAL A 82 -10.67 -8.08 4.36
C VAL A 82 -10.69 -6.83 5.24
N VAL A 83 -11.67 -5.95 5.05
CA VAL A 83 -11.82 -4.73 5.87
C VAL A 83 -12.06 -5.07 7.35
N GLN A 84 -12.84 -6.11 7.64
CA GLN A 84 -13.03 -6.58 9.02
C GLN A 84 -11.73 -7.13 9.60
N ALA A 85 -10.99 -7.94 8.85
CA ALA A 85 -9.70 -8.48 9.27
C ALA A 85 -8.67 -7.36 9.54
N GLU A 86 -8.63 -6.32 8.72
CA GLU A 86 -7.78 -5.14 8.92
C GLU A 86 -8.15 -4.41 10.22
N ARG A 87 -9.45 -4.20 10.47
CA ARG A 87 -9.91 -3.57 11.70
C ARG A 87 -9.51 -4.37 12.94
N GLU A 88 -9.71 -5.69 12.93
CA GLU A 88 -9.26 -6.54 14.05
C GLU A 88 -7.73 -6.54 14.20
N ALA A 89 -6.98 -6.51 13.10
CA ALA A 89 -5.53 -6.42 13.14
C ALA A 89 -5.07 -5.09 13.76
N ARG A 90 -5.76 -3.99 13.44
CA ARG A 90 -5.51 -2.67 14.02
C ARG A 90 -5.80 -2.64 15.52
N GLU A 91 -6.93 -3.19 15.95
CA GLU A 91 -7.29 -3.29 17.38
C GLU A 91 -6.25 -4.11 18.16
N ARG A 92 -5.82 -5.27 17.62
CA ARG A 92 -4.71 -6.05 18.21
C ARG A 92 -3.40 -5.26 18.23
N GLY A 93 -3.10 -4.50 17.18
CA GLY A 93 -1.92 -3.64 17.11
C GLY A 93 -1.93 -2.53 18.15
N GLU A 94 -3.08 -1.92 18.41
CA GLU A 94 -3.28 -0.91 19.46
C GLU A 94 -3.13 -1.51 20.86
N GLU A 95 -3.63 -2.72 21.11
CA GLU A 95 -3.39 -3.45 22.37
C GLU A 95 -1.91 -3.74 22.59
N LEU A 96 -1.23 -4.32 21.59
CA LEU A 96 0.19 -4.62 21.65
C LEU A 96 1.03 -3.35 21.86
N ARG A 97 0.67 -2.25 21.19
CA ARG A 97 1.30 -0.95 21.39
C ARG A 97 1.07 -0.44 22.82
N GLY A 98 -0.14 -0.54 23.35
CA GLY A 98 -0.45 -0.16 24.72
C GLY A 98 0.35 -0.96 25.76
N GLU A 99 0.55 -2.26 25.52
CA GLU A 99 1.37 -3.12 26.37
C GLU A 99 2.86 -2.76 26.27
N ALA A 100 3.35 -2.48 25.05
CA ALA A 100 4.72 -2.01 24.83
C ALA A 100 4.98 -0.66 25.51
N GLU A 101 4.04 0.28 25.44
CA GLU A 101 4.13 1.58 26.12
C GLU A 101 4.13 1.43 27.65
N ARG A 102 3.37 0.48 28.21
CA ARG A 102 3.44 0.15 29.66
C ARG A 102 4.80 -0.41 30.04
N ARG A 103 5.29 -1.43 29.33
CA ARG A 103 6.65 -1.97 29.57
C ARG A 103 7.73 -0.91 29.42
N GLY A 104 7.62 -0.03 28.43
CA GLY A 104 8.56 1.07 28.22
C GLY A 104 8.58 2.05 29.41
N ARG A 105 7.40 2.40 29.95
CA ARG A 105 7.30 3.22 31.17
C ARG A 105 7.94 2.53 32.37
N GLU A 106 7.61 1.26 32.61
CA GLU A 106 8.20 0.48 33.71
C GLU A 106 9.73 0.37 33.61
N ALA A 107 10.25 0.13 32.40
CA ALA A 107 11.68 0.09 32.14
C ALA A 107 12.35 1.45 32.41
N ARG A 108 11.71 2.55 31.99
CA ARG A 108 12.19 3.90 32.25
C ARG A 108 12.20 4.22 33.75
N ASP A 109 11.14 3.86 34.48
CA ASP A 109 11.06 4.06 35.93
C ASP A 109 12.10 3.22 36.69
N ALA A 110 12.38 2.00 36.20
CA ALA A 110 13.46 1.18 36.74
C ALA A 110 14.84 1.80 36.47
N ALA A 111 15.06 2.32 35.26
CA ALA A 111 16.31 3.00 34.91
C ALA A 111 16.52 4.28 35.74
N THR A 112 15.47 5.08 35.96
CA THR A 112 15.53 6.27 36.81
C THR A 112 15.95 5.91 38.23
N ARG A 113 15.33 4.90 38.84
CA ARG A 113 15.69 4.44 40.20
C ARG A 113 17.14 3.95 40.30
N LEU A 114 17.60 3.18 39.32
CA LEU A 114 18.99 2.74 39.27
C LEU A 114 19.95 3.92 39.10
N GLY A 115 19.55 4.93 38.32
CA GLY A 115 20.28 6.19 38.15
C GLY A 115 20.40 6.96 39.47
N GLU A 116 19.29 7.16 40.19
CA GLU A 116 19.26 7.81 41.50
C GLU A 116 20.18 7.08 42.49
N GLU A 117 20.09 5.75 42.57
CA GLU A 117 20.93 4.94 43.47
C GLU A 117 22.43 4.99 43.09
N SER A 118 22.74 5.18 41.81
CA SER A 118 24.12 5.33 41.34
C SER A 118 24.68 6.72 41.65
N LEU A 119 23.83 7.74 41.57
CA LEU A 119 24.17 9.12 41.94
C LEU A 119 24.41 9.23 43.45
N ASP A 120 23.56 8.63 44.29
CA ASP A 120 23.75 8.60 45.74
C ASP A 120 25.10 7.97 46.12
N ARG A 121 25.46 6.85 45.49
CA ARG A 121 26.77 6.21 45.69
C ARG A 121 27.94 7.07 45.24
N LEU A 122 27.77 7.84 44.16
CA LEU A 122 28.78 8.76 43.68
C LEU A 122 28.99 9.91 44.68
N ASP A 123 27.90 10.48 45.20
CA ASP A 123 27.97 11.53 46.21
C ASP A 123 28.63 11.04 47.50
N ASP A 124 28.32 9.82 47.95
CA ASP A 124 28.99 9.19 49.09
C ASP A 124 30.50 9.01 48.84
N ALA A 125 30.88 8.50 47.65
CA ALA A 125 32.28 8.31 47.29
C ALA A 125 33.04 9.65 47.17
N LEU A 126 32.40 10.69 46.66
CA LEU A 126 32.96 12.04 46.59
C LEU A 126 33.13 12.65 47.99
N ALA A 127 32.19 12.42 48.90
CA ALA A 127 32.30 12.85 50.29
C ALA A 127 33.45 12.13 51.04
N GLU A 128 33.63 10.83 50.77
CA GLU A 128 34.75 10.03 51.27
C GLU A 128 36.10 10.57 50.74
N LEU A 129 36.18 10.85 49.44
CA LEU A 129 37.37 11.44 48.82
C LEU A 129 37.70 12.81 49.41
N GLN A 130 36.70 13.67 49.59
CA GLN A 130 36.88 15.00 50.16
C GLN A 130 37.37 14.93 51.61
N ARG A 131 36.83 13.99 52.41
CA ARG A 131 37.32 13.72 53.77
C ARG A 131 38.78 13.25 53.77
N ALA A 132 39.14 12.32 52.87
CA ALA A 132 40.52 11.83 52.77
C ALA A 132 41.52 12.92 52.33
N VAL A 133 41.09 13.85 51.47
CA VAL A 133 41.88 15.02 51.05
C VAL A 133 42.10 15.98 52.23
N ASP A 134 41.04 16.30 52.98
CA ASP A 134 41.10 17.20 54.13
C ASP A 134 41.93 16.62 55.29
N GLU A 135 41.89 15.30 55.48
CA GLU A 135 42.73 14.58 56.45
C GLU A 135 44.20 14.44 56.00
N GLY A 136 44.55 14.90 54.79
CA GLY A 136 45.90 14.84 54.25
C GLY A 136 46.33 13.41 53.88
N ALA A 137 45.38 12.48 53.74
CA ALA A 137 45.58 11.08 53.37
C ALA A 137 45.61 10.88 51.84
N LEU A 138 45.90 11.93 51.06
CA LEU A 138 46.09 11.83 49.62
C LEU A 138 47.21 10.82 49.31
N PRO A 139 46.92 9.73 48.58
CA PRO A 139 47.91 8.70 48.30
C PRO A 139 49.09 9.29 47.52
N ARG A 140 50.27 9.33 48.15
CA ARG A 140 51.56 9.53 47.45
C ARG A 140 52.07 8.21 46.84
N ASP A 141 51.20 7.20 46.80
CA ASP A 141 51.49 5.83 46.43
C ASP A 141 51.60 5.70 44.90
N GLU A 142 52.61 4.96 44.43
CA GLU A 142 52.84 4.69 43.00
C GLU A 142 51.59 4.05 42.36
N THR A 143 50.89 3.21 43.13
CA THR A 143 49.63 2.55 42.75
C THR A 143 48.53 3.56 42.39
N ALA A 144 48.47 4.70 43.08
CA ALA A 144 47.48 5.73 42.78
C ALA A 144 47.78 6.48 41.47
N ARG A 145 49.06 6.57 41.08
CA ARG A 145 49.45 7.14 39.77
C ARG A 145 49.09 6.20 38.63
N GLU A 146 49.22 4.89 38.85
CA GLU A 146 48.81 3.86 37.89
C GLU A 146 47.29 3.92 37.66
N ILE A 147 46.48 3.92 38.72
CA ILE A 147 45.02 4.03 38.61
C ILE A 147 44.57 5.35 37.94
N LEU A 148 45.23 6.48 38.22
CA LEU A 148 44.92 7.74 37.55
C LEU A 148 45.32 7.75 36.06
N THR A 149 46.32 6.95 35.68
CA THR A 149 46.71 6.78 34.28
C THR A 149 45.70 5.90 33.57
N GLU A 150 45.33 4.77 34.18
CA GLU A 150 44.33 3.83 33.68
C GLU A 150 42.94 4.48 33.57
N ALA A 151 42.55 5.33 34.52
CA ALA A 151 41.31 6.10 34.47
C ALA A 151 41.30 7.15 33.34
N ARG A 152 42.47 7.72 33.01
CA ARG A 152 42.59 8.64 31.86
C ARG A 152 42.48 7.90 30.54
N GLU A 153 43.15 6.76 30.41
CA GLU A 153 43.02 5.88 29.23
C GLU A 153 41.57 5.42 29.05
N LEU A 154 40.91 4.97 30.12
CA LEU A 154 39.51 4.53 30.07
C LEU A 154 38.56 5.66 29.65
N ARG A 155 38.79 6.89 30.10
CA ARG A 155 37.99 8.05 29.68
C ARG A 155 38.18 8.33 28.19
N ASP A 156 39.41 8.32 27.72
CA ASP A 156 39.71 8.61 26.32
C ASP A 156 39.09 7.54 25.39
N ASP A 157 39.09 6.26 25.82
CA ASP A 157 38.36 5.15 25.16
C ASP A 157 36.84 5.36 25.14
N LEU A 158 36.27 5.86 26.24
CA LEU A 158 34.82 6.09 26.36
C LEU A 158 34.38 7.27 25.49
N ASP A 159 35.18 8.34 25.43
CA ASP A 159 34.96 9.47 24.53
C ASP A 159 35.04 9.03 23.06
N GLU A 160 35.90 8.06 22.72
CA GLU A 160 35.95 7.47 21.37
C GLU A 160 34.69 6.65 21.08
N GLN A 161 34.23 5.82 22.01
CA GLN A 161 32.97 5.08 21.85
C GLN A 161 31.75 5.98 21.71
N VAL A 162 31.68 7.07 22.50
CA VAL A 162 30.59 8.05 22.40
C VAL A 162 30.61 8.74 21.04
N ARG A 163 31.79 9.19 20.57
CA ARG A 163 31.93 9.79 19.23
C ARG A 163 31.53 8.83 18.11
N ASP A 164 31.91 7.56 18.19
CA ASP A 164 31.51 6.55 17.21
C ASP A 164 30.00 6.27 17.24
N ALA A 165 29.41 6.19 18.43
CA ALA A 165 27.97 6.04 18.58
C ALA A 165 27.19 7.23 17.99
N GLU A 166 27.64 8.47 18.27
CA GLU A 166 27.06 9.69 17.71
C GLU A 166 27.19 9.75 16.18
N ALA A 167 28.35 9.37 15.63
CA ALA A 167 28.55 9.29 14.19
C ALA A 167 27.58 8.31 13.53
N ARG A 168 27.41 7.10 14.09
CA ARG A 168 26.46 6.09 13.58
C ARG A 168 25.02 6.59 13.62
N VAL A 169 24.64 7.32 14.66
CA VAL A 169 23.29 7.93 14.77
C VAL A 169 23.12 9.06 13.74
N GLY A 170 24.15 9.88 13.55
CA GLY A 170 24.17 10.92 12.53
C GLY A 170 23.97 10.36 11.11
N GLU A 171 24.72 9.30 10.76
CA GLU A 171 24.58 8.61 9.47
C GLU A 171 23.16 8.03 9.27
N GLN A 172 22.56 7.46 10.32
CA GLN A 172 21.18 6.95 10.24
C GLN A 172 20.18 8.08 10.01
N GLN A 173 20.32 9.22 10.70
CA GLN A 173 19.46 10.38 10.46
C GLN A 173 19.64 10.97 9.06
N GLU A 174 20.87 11.04 8.54
CA GLU A 174 21.12 11.56 7.20
C GLU A 174 20.54 10.65 6.12
N ARG A 175 20.63 9.32 6.29
CA ARG A 175 19.95 8.35 5.42
C ARG A 175 18.43 8.49 5.50
N ALA A 176 17.86 8.67 6.68
CA ALA A 176 16.42 8.89 6.84
C ALA A 176 15.96 10.16 6.12
N ARG A 177 16.68 11.28 6.27
CA ARG A 177 16.37 12.54 5.58
C ARG A 177 16.53 12.45 4.06
N ARG A 178 17.49 11.67 3.57
CA ARG A 178 17.66 11.44 2.13
C ARG A 178 16.47 10.68 1.55
N ASN A 179 16.03 9.62 2.23
CA ASN A 179 14.87 8.85 1.79
C ASN A 179 13.60 9.70 1.79
N GLU A 180 13.39 10.55 2.82
CA GLU A 180 12.28 11.50 2.87
C GLU A 180 12.31 12.54 1.73
N GLN A 181 13.47 12.82 1.15
CA GLN A 181 13.65 13.78 0.06
C GLN A 181 13.47 13.12 -1.31
N GLU A 182 13.85 11.85 -1.45
CA GLU A 182 13.56 11.03 -2.64
C GLU A 182 12.05 10.73 -2.76
N ASP A 183 11.33 10.53 -1.65
CA ASP A 183 9.86 10.38 -1.64
C ASP A 183 9.10 11.70 -1.96
N ALA A 184 9.75 12.86 -1.86
CA ALA A 184 9.11 14.17 -2.12
C ALA A 184 9.25 14.65 -3.58
N ASP A 185 10.18 14.07 -4.35
CA ASP A 185 10.41 14.41 -5.76
C ASP A 185 9.59 13.54 -6.74
N GLU A 186 8.80 12.57 -6.23
CA GLU A 186 7.95 11.67 -7.06
C GLU A 186 6.45 12.07 -7.07
N ASP A 187 6.05 13.10 -6.32
CA ASP A 187 4.65 13.51 -6.10
C ASP A 187 4.34 15.00 -6.47
N ASP A 188 4.98 15.58 -7.49
CA ASP A 188 4.68 16.97 -7.91
C ASP A 188 4.71 17.21 -9.43
N ASP A 189 4.10 16.31 -10.21
CA ASP A 189 3.58 16.65 -11.54
C ASP A 189 2.03 16.70 -11.46
N PRO A 190 1.42 17.83 -11.05
CA PRO A 190 -0.01 18.00 -11.18
C PRO A 190 -0.33 18.01 -12.68
N VAL A 191 -0.81 16.87 -13.18
CA VAL A 191 -1.40 16.77 -14.53
C VAL A 191 -2.57 17.75 -14.58
N GLN A 192 -2.32 18.97 -15.03
CA GLN A 192 -3.36 19.96 -15.29
C GLN A 192 -4.11 19.46 -16.53
N VAL A 193 -5.13 18.65 -16.29
CA VAL A 193 -6.08 18.26 -17.33
C VAL A 193 -6.90 19.51 -17.65
N ASP A 194 -6.56 20.19 -18.74
CA ASP A 194 -7.34 21.29 -19.30
C ASP A 194 -8.68 20.75 -19.79
N VAL A 195 -9.65 20.68 -18.87
CA VAL A 195 -11.02 20.19 -19.11
C VAL A 195 -11.68 20.90 -20.31
N ASP A 196 -11.31 22.15 -20.57
CA ASP A 196 -11.81 22.93 -21.71
C ASP A 196 -11.39 22.31 -23.07
N SER A 197 -10.16 21.78 -23.18
CA SER A 197 -9.67 21.16 -24.41
C SER A 197 -10.27 19.76 -24.67
N GLU A 198 -10.58 19.04 -23.60
CA GLU A 198 -11.32 17.76 -23.67
C GLU A 198 -12.80 17.99 -24.01
N LEU A 199 -13.42 19.06 -23.49
CA LEU A 199 -14.82 19.40 -23.80
C LEU A 199 -15.00 19.83 -25.27
N ASP A 200 -14.07 20.60 -25.82
CA ASP A 200 -14.11 20.96 -27.25
C ASP A 200 -13.94 19.74 -28.15
N SER A 201 -13.09 18.79 -27.75
CA SER A 201 -12.89 17.52 -28.46
C SER A 201 -14.15 16.63 -28.44
N LEU A 202 -14.89 16.62 -27.32
CA LEU A 202 -16.17 15.93 -27.19
C LEU A 202 -17.28 16.62 -27.98
N ARG A 203 -17.32 17.97 -27.98
CA ARG A 203 -18.30 18.76 -28.74
C ARG A 203 -18.10 18.63 -30.25
N SER A 204 -16.86 18.60 -30.73
CA SER A 204 -16.56 18.33 -32.15
C SER A 204 -16.93 16.90 -32.56
N ARG A 205 -16.94 15.94 -31.63
CA ARG A 205 -17.30 14.54 -31.93
C ARG A 205 -18.81 14.29 -31.97
N TYR A 206 -19.60 15.11 -31.28
CA TYR A 206 -21.06 14.93 -31.12
C TYR A 206 -21.91 16.10 -31.66
N GLY A 207 -21.29 17.16 -32.19
CA GLY A 207 -21.98 18.38 -32.65
C GLY A 207 -22.34 18.42 -34.14
N ASP A 208 -22.04 17.39 -34.92
CA ASP A 208 -22.19 17.36 -36.39
C ASP A 208 -23.40 16.53 -36.89
N ASP A 209 -24.37 16.20 -36.02
CA ASP A 209 -25.53 15.35 -36.37
C ASP A 209 -26.89 16.10 -36.44
N ASP A 210 -26.90 17.42 -36.65
CA ASP A 210 -28.16 18.21 -36.64
C ASP A 210 -28.27 19.27 -37.75
N GLU A 211 -27.88 18.99 -38.99
CA GLU A 211 -28.31 19.80 -40.16
C GLU A 211 -28.52 18.96 -41.43
N GLU A 212 -29.68 18.30 -41.58
CA GLU A 212 -30.32 18.16 -42.90
C GLU A 212 -31.77 17.65 -42.78
N SER A 213 -32.71 18.40 -43.37
CA SER A 213 -33.97 17.95 -44.01
C SER A 213 -35.15 18.90 -43.70
N THR A 214 -35.28 19.97 -44.48
CA THR A 214 -36.61 20.46 -44.84
C THR A 214 -36.59 20.74 -46.34
N ASP A 215 -36.77 19.67 -47.11
CA ASP A 215 -37.12 19.77 -48.52
C ASP A 215 -38.61 20.12 -48.62
N GLU A 216 -38.88 21.21 -49.31
CA GLU A 216 -40.19 21.70 -49.71
C GLU A 216 -40.76 20.80 -50.82
N ASP A 217 -41.94 20.23 -50.59
CA ASP A 217 -42.67 19.32 -51.51
C ASP A 217 -43.07 19.98 -52.85
N PRO A 218 -43.16 19.20 -53.96
CA PRO A 218 -43.70 19.65 -55.24
C PRO A 218 -45.14 19.18 -55.51
N ASP A 219 -45.93 20.09 -56.10
CA ASP A 219 -47.09 20.00 -57.05
C ASP A 219 -48.28 20.91 -56.69
#